data_AF-A0A8T5K3A5-F1
#
_entry.id   AF-A0A8T5K3A5-F1
#
_cell.length_a   1.000
_cell.length_b   1.000
_cell.length_c   1.000
_cell.angle_alpha   90.00
_cell.angle_beta   90.00
_cell.angle_gamma   90.00
#
_symmetry.space_group_name_H-M   'P 1'
#
loop_
_entity.id
_entity.type
_entity.pdbx_description
1 polymer ?
#
loop_
_entity_poly.entity_id
_entity_poly.type
_entity_poly.pdbx_seq_one_letter_code
_entity_poly.pdbx_strand_id
1 'polypeptide(L)' 'MSQERIIELQERVFLLERKIKPLEWDASRNQINEFKLKQLERLREEHVSVHNELKELKKE' A
#
# COMPACT_ATOMS: atom_id res chain seq x y z
N MET A 1 9.81 -12.74 18.12
CA MET A 1 8.60 -12.68 17.27
C MET A 1 8.24 -11.26 16.81
N SER A 2 8.79 -10.15 17.33
CA SER A 2 8.39 -8.79 16.88
C SER A 2 9.15 -8.26 15.67
N GLN A 3 10.45 -8.53 15.53
CA GLN A 3 11.26 -7.93 14.44
C GLN A 3 10.97 -8.50 13.05
N GLU A 4 10.82 -9.82 12.93
CA GLU A 4 10.52 -10.47 11.64
C GLU A 4 9.20 -9.97 11.06
N ARG A 5 8.16 -9.85 11.91
CA ARG A 5 6.86 -9.31 11.50
C ARG A 5 6.94 -7.86 11.05
N ILE A 6 7.74 -7.03 11.72
CA ILE A 6 7.95 -5.64 11.31
C ILE A 6 8.64 -5.57 9.94
N ILE A 7 9.63 -6.44 9.69
CA ILE A 7 10.32 -6.50 8.39
C ILE A 7 9.35 -6.91 7.29
N GLU A 8 8.54 -7.96 7.52
CA GLU A 8 7.51 -8.40 6.57
C GLU A 8 6.52 -7.28 6.21
N LEU A 9 6.04 -6.55 7.22
CA LEU A 9 5.11 -5.44 7.00
C LEU A 9 5.77 -4.28 6.25
N GLN A 10 7.05 -3.98 6.52
CA GLN A 10 7.81 -2.96 5.79
C GLN A 10 7.99 -3.35 4.32
N GLU A 11 8.35 -4.60 4.04
CA GLU A 11 8.45 -5.11 2.68
C GLU A 11 7.10 -5.05 1.96
N ARG A 12 6.01 -5.41 2.65
CA ARG A 12 4.66 -5.35 2.09
C ARG A 12 4.24 -3.92 1.77
N VAL A 13 4.51 -2.95 2.64
CA VAL A 13 4.31 -1.53 2.37
C VAL A 13 5.06 -1.10 1.12
N PHE A 14 6.36 -1.43 1.02
CA PHE A 14 7.17 -1.09 -0.14
C PHE A 14 6.62 -1.68 -1.45
N LEU A 15 6.20 -2.94 -1.43
CA LEU A 15 5.60 -3.61 -2.58
C LEU A 15 4.26 -2.98 -2.99
N LEU A 16 3.45 -2.54 -2.01
CA LEU A 16 2.19 -1.84 -2.25
C LEU A 16 2.46 -0.46 -2.88
N GLU A 17 3.38 0.33 -2.34
CA GLU A 17 3.75 1.62 -2.93
C GLU A 17 4.20 1.49 -4.38
N ARG A 18 5.01 0.46 -4.67
CA ARG A 18 5.52 0.20 -6.03
C ARG A 18 4.39 -0.12 -7.02
N LYS A 19 3.27 -0.68 -6.55
CA LYS A 19 2.06 -0.92 -7.38
C LYS A 19 1.16 0.30 -7.46
N ILE A 20 1.06 1.08 -6.38
CA ILE A 20 0.19 2.25 -6.27
C ILE A 20 0.72 3.41 -7.14
N LYS A 21 2.01 3.76 -7.04
CA LYS A 21 2.57 4.95 -7.68
C LYS A 21 2.32 5.04 -9.21
N PRO A 22 2.48 3.97 -10.00
CA PRO A 22 2.15 4.01 -11.43
C PRO A 22 0.65 4.25 -11.69
N LEU A 23 -0.23 3.66 -10.88
CA LEU A 23 -1.67 3.83 -11.01
C LEU A 23 -2.10 5.24 -10.59
N GLU A 24 -1.48 5.82 -9.56
CA GLU A 24 -1.70 7.21 -9.17
C GLU A 24 -1.24 8.19 -10.25
N TRP A 25 -0.11 7.91 -10.89
CA TRP A 25 0.38 8.68 -12.02
C TRP A 25 -0.61 8.64 -13.18
N ASP A 26 -1.07 7.44 -13.57
CA ASP A 26 -2.09 7.27 -14.61
C ASP A 26 -3.40 8.01 -14.25
N ALA A 27 -3.84 7.91 -12.99
CA ALA A 27 -5.04 8.57 -12.50
C ALA A 27 -4.93 10.10 -12.52
N SER A 28 -3.78 10.65 -12.12
CA SER A 28 -3.53 12.10 -12.11
C SER A 28 -3.62 12.73 -13.51
N ARG A 29 -3.42 11.92 -14.56
CA ARG A 29 -3.47 12.33 -15.97
C ARG A 29 -4.80 11.98 -16.64
N ASN A 30 -5.79 11.48 -15.90
CA ASN A 30 -7.03 10.91 -16.45
C ASN A 30 -6.80 9.80 -17.49
N GLN A 31 -5.69 9.05 -17.37
CA GLN A 31 -5.33 7.95 -18.26
C GLN A 31 -5.62 6.57 -17.65
N ILE A 32 -6.23 6.53 -16.47
CA ILE A 32 -6.62 5.30 -15.78
C ILE A 32 -7.99 4.82 -16.24
N ASN A 33 -8.15 3.51 -16.42
CA ASN A 33 -9.45 2.91 -16.69
C ASN A 33 -10.17 2.53 -15.38
N GLU A 34 -11.48 2.28 -15.45
CA GLU A 34 -12.31 1.99 -14.27
C GLU A 34 -11.80 0.77 -13.48
N PHE A 35 -11.34 -0.27 -14.18
CA PHE A 35 -10.78 -1.48 -13.54
C PHE A 35 -9.53 -1.15 -12.71
N LYS A 36 -8.58 -0.42 -13.29
CA LYS A 36 -7.35 0.02 -12.64
C LYS A 36 -7.64 1.02 -11.52
N LEU A 37 -8.67 1.85 -11.65
CA LEU A 37 -9.09 2.77 -10.59
C LEU A 37 -9.60 2.00 -9.37
N LYS A 38 -10.47 1.01 -9.56
CA LYS A 38 -10.92 0.11 -8.47
C LYS A 38 -9.74 -0.66 -7.86
N GLN A 39 -8.77 -1.06 -8.68
CA GLN A 39 -7.55 -1.69 -8.19
C GLN A 39 -6.72 -0.72 -7.34
N LEU A 40 -6.57 0.54 -7.77
CA LEU A 40 -5.86 1.58 -7.02
C LEU A 40 -6.53 1.84 -5.66
N GLU A 41 -7.87 1.93 -5.62
CA GLU A 41 -8.61 2.10 -4.37
C GLU A 41 -8.36 0.94 -3.39
N ARG A 42 -8.48 -0.32 -3.86
CA ARG A 42 -8.18 -1.50 -3.04
C ARG A 42 -6.75 -1.51 -2.52
N LEU A 43 -5.78 -1.17 -3.37
CA LEU A 43 -4.37 -1.13 -2.98
C LEU A 43 -4.10 -0.04 -1.94
N ARG A 44 -4.77 1.11 -2.05
CA ARG A 44 -4.68 2.20 -1.05
C ARG A 44 -5.26 1.77 0.29
N GLU A 45 -6.42 1.11 0.30
CA GLU A 45 -7.02 0.55 1.52
C GLU A 45 -6.08 -0.48 2.18
N GLU A 46 -5.52 -1.39 1.39
CA GLU A 46 -4.54 -2.37 1.90
C GLU A 46 -3.29 -1.68 2.46
N HIS A 47 -2.76 -0.67 1.77
CA HIS A 47 -1.60 0.09 2.22
C HIS A 47 -1.87 0.80 3.55
N VAL A 48 -3.03 1.43 3.72
CA VAL A 48 -3.42 2.07 4.99
C VAL A 48 -3.54 1.03 6.11
N SER A 49 -4.16 -0.12 5.84
CA SER A 49 -4.30 -1.20 6.81
C SER A 49 -2.94 -1.73 7.30
N VAL A 50 -2.05 -2.09 6.36
CA VAL A 50 -0.70 -2.60 6.67
C VAL A 50 0.14 -1.54 7.37
N HIS A 51 0.02 -0.27 6.98
CA HIS A 51 0.72 0.83 7.64
C HIS A 51 0.25 1.06 9.08
N ASN A 52 -1.06 0.90 9.34
CA ASN A 52 -1.62 0.97 10.69
C ASN A 52 -1.12 -0.19 11.57
N GLU A 53 -1.14 -1.43 11.06
CA GLU A 53 -0.60 -2.61 11.76
C GLU A 53 0.88 -2.40 12.12
N LEU A 54 1.67 -1.89 11.18
CA LEU A 54 3.09 -1.58 11.41
C LEU A 54 3.29 -0.46 12.44
N LYS A 55 2.40 0.54 12.47
CA LYS A 55 2.45 1.64 13.43
C LYS A 55 2.08 1.17 14.85
N GLU A 56 1.13 0.25 14.97
CA GLU A 56 0.76 -0.36 16.25
C GLU A 56 1.93 -1.20 16.80
N LEU A 57 2.52 -2.06 15.97
CA LEU A 57 3.66 -2.89 16.35
C LEU A 57 4.95 -2.12 16.69
N LYS A 58 5.09 -0.87 16.22
CA LYS A 58 6.22 0.01 16.58
C LYS A 58 5.99 0.82 17.85
N LYS A 59 4.76 0.87 18.35
CA LYS A 59 4.40 1.59 19.59
C LYS A 59 4.50 0.69 20.83
N GLU A 60 4.41 -0.63 20.66
CA GLU A 60 4.78 -1.63 21.65
C GLU A 60 6.31 -1.75 21.78
#